data_AF-A0A517KZW4-F1
#
_entry.id   AF-A0A517KZW4-F1
#
_cell.length_a   1.000
_cell.length_b   1.000
_cell.length_c   1.000
_cell.angle_alpha   90.00
_cell.angle_beta   90.00
_cell.angle_gamma   90.00
#
_symmetry.space_group_name_H-M   'P 1'
#
loop_
_entity.id
_entity.type
_entity.pdbx_description
1 polymer ?
#
loop_
_entity_poly.entity_id
_entity_poly.type
_entity_poly.pdbx_seq_one_letter_code
_entity_poly.pdbx_strand_id
1 'polypeptide(L)'
;MVGGNPQHDAYGFRYWNNPGAFAEYRSTGSLGRFEGFLAAIWSASFTVVGPEYVSMVAAEAKRPRTYIKSAFKTMYIRFGIFFIGGALCVGIVIAYNDPALVAILGGTASGAGTAAASPYVIAMSNLGIEGLPHLVNALMVTSIFSAGNTYTYCATRNLYGLSLEGRAPKFLQKCTNNGVPIWCFCVVMLFPFLSFLSLSSGSNVVLDWLVNLITAGGIIDYIVMCVTYLAFFYACKAQGFDRKQLPYTGWFQPYCGWIGLGWMFFVVMTYGYSSFKPWSVENFFIYYTMVIVAVVLFVFWKVLHKTRIIPSKEVDLVWQAPVIDLYEQSFTEEPVGFWTEMVQLVGLRRGKGADRRRGSVTEI
;
A
#
# COMPACT_ATOMS: atom_id res chain seq x y z
N MET A 1 1.01 18.75 -23.98
CA MET A 1 1.75 17.98 -25.01
C MET A 1 1.69 18.65 -26.37
N VAL A 2 0.54 19.21 -26.78
CA VAL A 2 0.31 19.78 -28.12
C VAL A 2 0.28 21.33 -28.16
N GLY A 3 0.97 22.02 -27.24
CA GLY A 3 1.07 23.49 -27.27
C GLY A 3 -0.08 24.29 -26.64
N GLY A 4 -0.96 23.63 -25.86
CA GLY A 4 -2.00 24.31 -25.08
C GLY A 4 -1.55 24.89 -23.74
N ASN A 5 -0.24 24.97 -23.48
CA ASN A 5 0.32 25.60 -22.28
C ASN A 5 0.47 27.12 -22.48
N PRO A 6 0.63 27.92 -21.41
CA PRO A 6 0.81 29.38 -21.52
C PRO A 6 1.99 29.81 -22.40
N GLN A 7 3.00 28.94 -22.53
CA GLN A 7 4.18 29.15 -23.37
C GLN A 7 3.98 28.75 -24.84
N HIS A 8 2.80 28.22 -25.20
CA HIS A 8 2.48 27.68 -26.53
C HIS A 8 3.49 26.63 -27.07
N ASP A 9 4.21 25.95 -26.18
CA ASP A 9 5.22 24.94 -26.53
C ASP A 9 4.60 23.54 -26.62
N ALA A 10 4.72 22.94 -27.81
CA ALA A 10 4.41 21.54 -28.04
C ALA A 10 5.59 20.67 -27.59
N TYR A 11 5.65 20.40 -26.28
CA TYR A 11 6.73 19.59 -25.70
C TYR A 11 6.69 18.10 -26.09
N GLY A 12 5.56 17.56 -26.57
CA GLY A 12 5.48 16.17 -27.04
C GLY A 12 6.12 15.17 -26.07
N PHE A 13 7.01 14.30 -26.55
CA PHE A 13 7.86 13.40 -25.75
C PHE A 13 9.32 13.89 -25.69
N ARG A 14 9.56 15.22 -25.75
CA ARG A 14 10.91 15.81 -25.85
C ARG A 14 11.85 15.28 -24.78
N TYR A 15 11.40 15.21 -23.51
CA TYR A 15 12.23 14.77 -22.39
C TYR A 15 12.57 13.27 -22.39
N TRP A 16 11.75 12.44 -23.04
CA TRP A 16 12.03 11.02 -23.24
C TRP A 16 13.14 10.78 -24.28
N ASN A 17 13.33 11.73 -25.21
CA ASN A 17 14.39 11.69 -26.21
C ASN A 17 15.66 12.40 -25.71
N ASN A 18 15.53 13.55 -25.06
CA ASN A 18 16.63 14.33 -24.51
C ASN A 18 16.17 15.04 -23.22
N PRO A 19 16.70 14.68 -22.03
CA PRO A 19 17.93 13.90 -21.74
C PRO A 19 17.79 12.37 -21.84
N GLY A 20 16.58 11.84 -22.06
CA GLY A 20 16.32 10.40 -22.15
C GLY A 20 15.46 9.88 -21.00
N ALA A 21 14.88 8.70 -21.18
CA ALA A 21 13.97 8.10 -20.19
C ALA A 21 14.67 7.50 -18.94
N PHE A 22 15.96 7.17 -19.04
CA PHE A 22 16.72 6.54 -17.95
C PHE A 22 17.80 7.49 -17.43
N ALA A 23 17.66 7.88 -16.16
CA ALA A 23 18.66 8.65 -15.45
C ALA A 23 19.82 7.75 -14.98
N GLU A 24 21.04 8.28 -15.04
CA GLU A 24 22.21 7.65 -14.40
C GLU A 24 22.16 7.93 -12.89
N TYR A 25 22.54 6.95 -12.06
CA TYR A 25 22.45 7.08 -10.60
C TYR A 25 23.82 7.15 -9.90
N ARG A 26 24.68 6.15 -10.02
CA ARG A 26 25.99 6.13 -9.31
C ARG A 26 27.17 5.98 -10.24
N SER A 27 27.04 5.09 -11.20
CA SER A 27 27.98 4.88 -12.29
C SER A 27 27.53 5.68 -13.51
N THR A 28 28.41 5.85 -14.50
CA THR A 28 28.06 6.43 -15.79
C THR A 28 27.78 5.34 -16.83
N GLY A 29 27.05 5.69 -17.90
CA GLY A 29 26.77 4.77 -19.00
C GLY A 29 25.68 3.72 -18.69
N SER A 30 25.78 2.54 -19.32
CA SER A 30 24.73 1.51 -19.23
C SER A 30 24.52 0.99 -17.81
N LEU A 31 25.60 0.84 -17.04
CA LEU A 31 25.54 0.43 -15.63
C LEU A 31 24.83 1.50 -14.79
N GLY A 32 25.16 2.78 -14.99
CA GLY A 32 24.52 3.90 -14.31
C GLY A 32 23.01 3.98 -14.53
N ARG A 33 22.56 3.72 -15.76
CA ARG A 33 21.14 3.69 -16.12
C ARG A 33 20.41 2.49 -15.50
N PHE A 34 21.09 1.34 -15.40
CA PHE A 34 20.54 0.17 -14.71
C PHE A 34 20.41 0.42 -13.20
N GLU A 35 21.40 1.06 -12.59
CA GLU A 35 21.35 1.50 -11.18
C GLU A 35 20.21 2.49 -10.93
N GLY A 36 19.97 3.43 -11.86
CA GLY A 36 18.83 4.35 -11.81
C GLY A 36 17.48 3.64 -11.95
N PHE A 37 17.39 2.62 -12.81
CA PHE A 37 16.21 1.77 -12.90
C PHE A 37 15.95 1.01 -11.58
N LEU A 38 16.98 0.46 -10.94
CA LEU A 38 16.85 -0.18 -9.63
C LEU A 38 16.38 0.81 -8.54
N ALA A 39 16.90 2.04 -8.54
CA ALA A 39 16.46 3.10 -7.63
C ALA A 39 14.98 3.49 -7.89
N ALA A 40 14.55 3.53 -9.15
CA ALA A 40 13.15 3.77 -9.51
C ALA A 40 12.23 2.61 -9.08
N ILE A 41 12.66 1.35 -9.23
CA ILE A 41 11.94 0.17 -8.71
C ILE A 41 11.74 0.29 -7.20
N TRP A 42 12.76 0.73 -6.48
CA TRP A 42 12.69 0.92 -5.03
C TRP A 42 11.60 1.94 -4.64
N SER A 43 11.67 3.13 -5.23
CA SER A 43 10.66 4.17 -4.99
C SER A 43 9.25 3.71 -5.40
N ALA A 44 9.13 2.98 -6.51
CA ALA A 44 7.86 2.40 -6.93
C ALA A 44 7.32 1.38 -5.90
N SER A 45 8.18 0.57 -5.30
CA SER A 45 7.79 -0.44 -4.30
C SER A 45 7.20 0.19 -3.03
N PHE A 46 7.68 1.38 -2.64
CA PHE A 46 7.08 2.15 -1.54
C PHE A 46 5.69 2.72 -1.89
N THR A 47 5.48 3.13 -3.15
CA THR A 47 4.25 3.81 -3.55
C THR A 47 3.10 2.85 -3.84
N VAL A 48 3.38 1.64 -4.34
CA VAL A 48 2.37 0.65 -4.71
C VAL A 48 1.99 -0.20 -3.50
N VAL A 49 1.10 0.36 -2.68
CA VAL A 49 0.58 -0.24 -1.44
C VAL A 49 -0.94 -0.02 -1.39
N GLY A 50 -1.71 -0.82 -0.65
CA GLY A 50 -3.15 -0.59 -0.50
C GLY A 50 -4.10 -1.80 -0.50
N PRO A 51 -3.89 -2.83 -1.34
CA PRO A 51 -4.84 -3.94 -1.47
C PRO A 51 -5.07 -4.69 -0.15
N GLU A 52 -4.02 -4.84 0.64
CA GLU A 52 -4.05 -5.44 1.98
C GLU A 52 -4.94 -4.63 2.95
N TYR A 53 -5.00 -3.30 2.85
CA TYR A 53 -5.87 -2.49 3.70
C TYR A 53 -7.35 -2.74 3.43
N VAL A 54 -7.72 -3.00 2.16
CA VAL A 54 -9.10 -3.38 1.82
C VAL A 54 -9.46 -4.75 2.39
N SER A 55 -8.49 -5.66 2.50
CA SER A 55 -8.73 -6.96 3.15
C SER A 55 -9.05 -6.82 4.64
N MET A 56 -8.45 -5.85 5.36
CA MET A 56 -8.75 -5.61 6.77
C MET A 56 -10.17 -5.11 7.01
N VAL A 57 -10.71 -4.32 6.09
CA VAL A 57 -12.10 -3.82 6.19
C VAL A 57 -13.11 -4.93 5.87
N ALA A 58 -12.68 -6.07 5.32
CA ALA A 58 -13.59 -7.18 5.00
C ALA A 58 -14.33 -7.71 6.23
N ALA A 59 -13.70 -7.68 7.41
CA ALA A 59 -14.33 -8.12 8.66
C ALA A 59 -15.46 -7.17 9.13
N GLU A 60 -15.43 -5.90 8.72
CA GLU A 60 -16.40 -4.87 9.09
C GLU A 60 -17.38 -4.54 7.94
N ALA A 61 -17.15 -5.10 6.74
CA ALA A 61 -17.97 -4.86 5.58
C ALA A 61 -19.34 -5.52 5.72
N LYS A 62 -20.40 -4.80 5.37
CA LYS A 62 -21.78 -5.29 5.47
C LYS A 62 -22.05 -6.52 4.59
N ARG A 63 -21.52 -6.55 3.38
CA ARG A 63 -21.60 -7.66 2.42
C ARG A 63 -20.21 -7.93 1.83
N PRO A 64 -19.33 -8.62 2.56
CA PRO A 64 -17.92 -8.71 2.21
C PRO A 64 -17.71 -9.34 0.84
N ARG A 65 -18.45 -10.40 0.50
CA ARG A 65 -18.25 -11.14 -0.76
C ARG A 65 -18.58 -10.33 -2.02
N THR A 66 -19.44 -9.33 -1.91
CA THR A 66 -19.81 -8.43 -3.00
C THR A 66 -18.92 -7.20 -3.04
N TYR A 67 -18.84 -6.46 -1.92
CA TYR A 67 -18.14 -5.17 -1.90
C TYR A 67 -16.63 -5.32 -1.98
N ILE A 68 -16.05 -6.28 -1.24
CA ILE A 68 -14.58 -6.50 -1.25
C ILE A 68 -14.13 -7.03 -2.60
N LYS A 69 -14.89 -7.97 -3.20
CA LYS A 69 -14.65 -8.44 -4.57
C LYS A 69 -14.66 -7.31 -5.58
N SER A 70 -15.68 -6.43 -5.52
CA SER A 70 -15.78 -5.27 -6.41
C SER A 70 -14.60 -4.32 -6.21
N ALA A 71 -14.25 -4.01 -4.97
CA ALA A 71 -13.12 -3.15 -4.63
C ALA A 71 -11.80 -3.69 -5.23
N PHE A 72 -11.46 -4.96 -5.00
CA PHE A 72 -10.26 -5.57 -5.58
C PHE A 72 -10.24 -5.55 -7.11
N LYS A 73 -11.38 -5.80 -7.78
CA LYS A 73 -11.46 -5.74 -9.25
C LYS A 73 -11.17 -4.34 -9.77
N THR A 74 -11.64 -3.30 -9.09
CA THR A 74 -11.38 -1.91 -9.50
C THR A 74 -9.92 -1.52 -9.28
N MET A 75 -9.23 -2.10 -8.30
CA MET A 75 -7.82 -1.78 -8.02
C MET A 75 -6.89 -2.06 -9.20
N TYR A 76 -7.09 -3.16 -9.95
CA TYR A 76 -6.25 -3.47 -11.10
C TYR A 76 -6.20 -2.33 -12.13
N ILE A 77 -7.37 -1.79 -12.45
CA ILE A 77 -7.50 -0.68 -13.41
C ILE A 77 -6.93 0.61 -12.81
N ARG A 78 -7.17 0.85 -11.51
CA ARG A 78 -6.66 2.03 -10.80
C ARG A 78 -5.12 2.04 -10.76
N PHE A 79 -4.47 0.90 -10.52
CA PHE A 79 -3.02 0.80 -10.61
C PHE A 79 -2.51 1.05 -12.03
N GLY A 80 -3.15 0.47 -13.05
CA GLY A 80 -2.79 0.75 -14.43
C GLY A 80 -2.89 2.24 -14.79
N ILE A 81 -4.05 2.86 -14.55
CA ILE A 81 -4.31 4.24 -14.98
C ILE A 81 -3.55 5.26 -14.12
N PHE A 82 -3.63 5.17 -12.80
CA PHE A 82 -3.08 6.21 -11.93
C PHE A 82 -1.58 6.09 -11.68
N PHE A 83 -1.04 4.87 -11.57
CA PHE A 83 0.40 4.70 -11.32
C PHE A 83 1.20 4.73 -12.61
N ILE A 84 0.84 3.88 -13.59
CA ILE A 84 1.57 3.84 -14.87
C ILE A 84 1.28 5.10 -15.69
N GLY A 85 0.01 5.47 -15.81
CA GLY A 85 -0.38 6.71 -16.51
C GLY A 85 0.13 7.97 -15.81
N GLY A 86 0.10 8.01 -14.48
CA GLY A 86 0.66 9.13 -13.71
C GLY A 86 2.17 9.28 -13.92
N ALA A 87 2.93 8.20 -13.76
CA ALA A 87 4.38 8.19 -13.99
C ALA A 87 4.74 8.59 -15.43
N LEU A 88 3.99 8.10 -16.43
CA LEU A 88 4.15 8.49 -17.83
C LEU A 88 3.90 10.00 -18.01
N CYS A 89 2.81 10.52 -17.48
CA CYS A 89 2.49 11.95 -17.56
C CYS A 89 3.58 12.82 -16.92
N VAL A 90 4.10 12.46 -15.73
CA VAL A 90 5.20 13.19 -15.09
C VAL A 90 6.44 13.16 -15.98
N GLY A 91 6.86 11.99 -16.44
CA GLY A 91 8.07 11.85 -17.25
C GLY A 91 7.99 12.59 -18.60
N ILE A 92 6.79 12.85 -19.11
CA ILE A 92 6.59 13.66 -20.32
C ILE A 92 6.63 15.16 -20.03
N VAL A 93 6.19 15.57 -18.84
CA VAL A 93 5.96 16.98 -18.50
C VAL A 93 7.21 17.66 -17.92
N ILE A 94 8.10 16.90 -17.28
CA ILE A 94 9.36 17.42 -16.72
C ILE A 94 10.52 16.46 -16.96
N ALA A 95 11.70 17.00 -17.24
CA ALA A 95 12.92 16.22 -17.38
C ALA A 95 13.46 15.80 -16.01
N TYR A 96 14.07 14.62 -15.92
CA TYR A 96 14.66 14.15 -14.66
C TYR A 96 15.82 15.03 -14.17
N ASN A 97 16.44 15.80 -15.07
CA ASN A 97 17.56 16.71 -14.79
C ASN A 97 17.14 18.18 -14.67
N ASP A 98 15.85 18.45 -14.47
CA ASP A 98 15.36 19.81 -14.26
C ASP A 98 16.07 20.48 -13.07
N PRO A 99 16.60 21.71 -13.20
CA PRO A 99 17.40 22.33 -12.14
C PRO A 99 16.63 22.51 -10.82
N ALA A 100 15.33 22.82 -10.86
CA ALA A 100 14.53 22.97 -9.66
C ALA A 100 14.28 21.61 -9.00
N LEU A 101 13.99 20.58 -9.79
CA LEU A 101 13.85 19.21 -9.31
C LEU A 101 15.13 18.69 -8.64
N VAL A 102 16.28 18.85 -9.31
CA VAL A 102 17.58 18.40 -8.79
C VAL A 102 17.98 19.21 -7.56
N ALA A 103 17.75 20.53 -7.54
CA ALA A 103 18.09 21.35 -6.39
C ALA A 103 17.27 20.99 -5.14
N ILE A 104 15.98 20.66 -5.31
CA ILE A 104 15.11 20.27 -4.20
C ILE A 104 15.46 18.85 -3.71
N LEU A 105 15.63 17.88 -4.63
CA LEU A 105 15.97 16.50 -4.27
C LEU A 105 17.41 16.37 -3.72
N GLY A 106 18.34 17.17 -4.22
CA GLY A 106 19.73 17.23 -3.78
C GLY A 106 19.95 18.02 -2.48
N GLY A 107 18.89 18.60 -1.90
CA GLY A 107 18.95 19.31 -0.62
C GLY A 107 19.61 20.70 -0.68
N THR A 108 19.87 21.24 -1.87
CA THR A 108 20.42 22.59 -2.05
C THR A 108 19.35 23.68 -2.07
N ALA A 109 18.07 23.31 -2.24
CA ALA A 109 16.93 24.20 -2.15
C ALA A 109 15.93 23.72 -1.08
N SER A 110 15.27 24.66 -0.41
CA SER A 110 14.22 24.38 0.56
C SER A 110 12.97 23.82 -0.12
N GLY A 111 12.32 22.84 0.50
CA GLY A 111 11.08 22.23 -0.01
C GLY A 111 11.14 20.72 -0.16
N ALA A 112 12.29 20.09 0.09
CA ALA A 112 12.43 18.64 0.20
C ALA A 112 11.41 18.09 1.22
N GLY A 113 10.69 17.03 0.85
CA GLY A 113 9.64 16.44 1.70
C GLY A 113 8.32 17.22 1.75
N THR A 114 8.17 18.33 1.02
CA THR A 114 6.92 19.10 0.91
C THR A 114 6.28 18.93 -0.48
N ALA A 115 5.03 19.39 -0.63
CA ALA A 115 4.36 19.41 -1.93
C ALA A 115 5.09 20.27 -2.99
N ALA A 116 5.98 21.18 -2.58
CA ALA A 116 6.80 21.96 -3.50
C ALA A 116 7.83 21.12 -4.26
N ALA A 117 8.23 19.96 -3.71
CA ALA A 117 9.09 18.99 -4.38
C ALA A 117 8.34 18.15 -5.44
N SER A 118 7.01 18.29 -5.54
CA SER A 118 6.21 17.51 -6.47
C SER A 118 6.58 17.86 -7.92
N PRO A 119 6.94 16.87 -8.76
CA PRO A 119 7.24 17.12 -10.17
C PRO A 119 6.10 17.80 -10.93
N TYR A 120 4.85 17.55 -10.54
CA TYR A 120 3.69 18.23 -11.11
C TYR A 120 3.65 19.72 -10.76
N VAL A 121 3.97 20.07 -9.51
CA VAL A 121 3.99 21.46 -9.03
C VAL A 121 5.14 22.22 -9.69
N ILE A 122 6.33 21.62 -9.74
CA ILE A 122 7.50 22.20 -10.41
C ILE A 122 7.21 22.43 -11.89
N ALA A 123 6.63 21.45 -12.58
CA ALA A 123 6.32 21.62 -14.00
C ALA A 123 5.25 22.68 -14.28
N MET A 124 4.22 22.79 -13.44
CA MET A 124 3.23 23.87 -13.55
C MET A 124 3.88 25.24 -13.37
N SER A 125 4.82 25.36 -12.44
CA SER A 125 5.61 26.57 -12.22
C SER A 125 6.50 26.88 -13.43
N ASN A 126 7.20 25.90 -13.99
CA ASN A 126 8.05 26.06 -15.17
C ASN A 126 7.25 26.50 -16.40
N LEU A 127 6.00 26.06 -16.51
CA LEU A 127 5.08 26.43 -17.59
C LEU A 127 4.39 27.79 -17.36
N GLY A 128 4.64 28.47 -16.24
CA GLY A 128 4.02 29.75 -15.90
C GLY A 128 2.52 29.66 -15.60
N ILE A 129 2.03 28.51 -15.11
CA ILE A 129 0.62 28.35 -14.74
C ILE A 129 0.40 28.90 -13.34
N GLU A 130 -0.30 30.02 -13.23
CA GLU A 130 -0.66 30.65 -11.96
C GLU A 130 -1.87 29.95 -11.30
N GLY A 131 -1.90 29.90 -9.96
CA GLY A 131 -3.03 29.37 -9.17
C GLY A 131 -3.12 27.84 -9.09
N LEU A 132 -2.88 27.11 -10.20
CA LEU A 132 -2.96 25.64 -10.24
C LEU A 132 -1.98 24.95 -9.27
N PRO A 133 -0.72 25.41 -9.09
CA PRO A 133 0.18 24.88 -8.06
C PRO A 133 -0.41 24.89 -6.65
N HIS A 134 -1.11 25.96 -6.27
CA HIS A 134 -1.72 26.09 -4.94
C HIS A 134 -2.90 25.13 -4.75
N LEU A 135 -3.73 24.95 -5.79
CA LEU A 135 -4.82 23.98 -5.77
C LEU A 135 -4.29 22.54 -5.61
N VAL A 136 -3.27 22.17 -6.40
CA VAL A 136 -2.65 20.84 -6.31
C VAL A 136 -2.04 20.61 -4.94
N ASN A 137 -1.33 21.60 -4.39
CA ASN A 137 -0.79 21.51 -3.04
C ASN A 137 -1.90 21.29 -2.00
N ALA A 138 -3.00 22.05 -2.06
CA ALA A 138 -4.14 21.86 -1.16
C ALA A 138 -4.76 20.44 -1.28
N LEU A 139 -4.89 19.92 -2.50
CA LEU A 139 -5.38 18.55 -2.75
C LEU A 139 -4.40 17.48 -2.25
N MET A 140 -3.08 17.73 -2.33
CA MET A 140 -2.07 16.83 -1.77
C MET A 140 -2.19 16.75 -0.25
N VAL A 141 -2.39 17.87 0.45
CA VAL A 141 -2.56 17.90 1.91
C VAL A 141 -3.78 17.08 2.34
N THR A 142 -4.92 17.25 1.66
CA THR A 142 -6.13 16.46 1.97
C THR A 142 -5.93 14.97 1.70
N SER A 143 -5.21 14.63 0.64
CA SER A 143 -4.84 13.25 0.31
C SER A 143 -3.93 12.62 1.39
N ILE A 144 -2.89 13.33 1.82
CA ILE A 144 -1.97 12.88 2.89
C ILE A 144 -2.74 12.66 4.20
N PHE A 145 -3.63 13.59 4.56
CA PHE A 145 -4.46 13.44 5.76
C PHE A 145 -5.38 12.21 5.68
N SER A 146 -6.02 11.99 4.53
CA SER A 146 -6.87 10.81 4.30
C SER A 146 -6.08 9.50 4.39
N ALA A 147 -4.87 9.46 3.82
CA ALA A 147 -3.97 8.32 3.91
C ALA A 147 -3.55 8.06 5.37
N GLY A 148 -3.15 9.11 6.11
CA GLY A 148 -2.78 9.00 7.53
C GLY A 148 -3.90 8.44 8.40
N ASN A 149 -5.15 8.84 8.16
CA ASN A 149 -6.32 8.28 8.84
C ASN A 149 -6.48 6.78 8.54
N THR A 150 -6.32 6.37 7.28
CA THR A 150 -6.41 4.97 6.87
C THR A 150 -5.32 4.11 7.53
N TYR A 151 -4.07 4.58 7.51
CA TYR A 151 -2.96 3.87 8.14
C TYR A 151 -3.13 3.74 9.65
N THR A 152 -3.61 4.79 10.32
CA THR A 152 -3.88 4.76 11.76
C THR A 152 -4.96 3.75 12.12
N TYR A 153 -6.05 3.71 11.32
CA TYR A 153 -7.10 2.70 11.45
C TYR A 153 -6.51 1.29 11.29
N CYS A 154 -5.81 1.03 10.20
CA CYS A 154 -5.23 -0.29 9.89
C CYS A 154 -4.25 -0.76 10.96
N ALA A 155 -3.31 0.09 11.38
CA ALA A 155 -2.35 -0.25 12.43
C ALA A 155 -3.03 -0.57 13.77
N THR A 156 -4.06 0.20 14.12
CA THR A 156 -4.85 -0.02 15.34
C THR A 156 -5.57 -1.37 15.31
N ARG A 157 -6.13 -1.76 14.15
CA ARG A 157 -6.85 -3.03 13.98
C ARG A 157 -5.90 -4.23 13.94
N ASN A 158 -4.75 -4.08 13.30
CA ASN A 158 -3.70 -5.11 13.32
C ASN A 158 -3.21 -5.40 14.74
N LEU A 159 -2.92 -4.35 15.52
CA LEU A 159 -2.47 -4.53 16.91
C LEU A 159 -3.56 -5.17 17.79
N TYR A 160 -4.82 -4.81 17.57
CA TYR A 160 -5.96 -5.43 18.24
C TYR A 160 -6.10 -6.92 17.87
N GLY A 161 -6.00 -7.26 16.57
CA GLY A 161 -6.03 -8.65 16.10
C GLY A 161 -4.90 -9.50 16.70
N LEU A 162 -3.68 -8.96 16.73
CA LEU A 162 -2.54 -9.61 17.39
C LEU A 162 -2.82 -9.88 18.88
N SER A 163 -3.48 -8.94 19.56
CA SER A 163 -3.85 -9.12 20.96
C SER A 163 -4.91 -10.21 21.15
N LEU A 164 -5.91 -10.30 20.28
CA LEU A 164 -6.93 -11.36 20.32
C LEU A 164 -6.34 -12.75 20.11
N GLU A 165 -5.33 -12.88 19.24
CA GLU A 165 -4.58 -14.12 19.01
C GLU A 165 -3.56 -14.45 20.13
N GLY A 166 -3.46 -13.61 21.16
CA GLY A 166 -2.50 -13.78 22.25
C GLY A 166 -1.05 -13.47 21.88
N ARG A 167 -0.82 -12.81 20.73
CA ARG A 167 0.50 -12.36 20.25
C ARG A 167 0.91 -10.98 20.80
N ALA A 168 -0.05 -10.22 21.32
CA ALA A 168 0.19 -8.95 21.99
C ALA A 168 -0.50 -8.92 23.38
N PRO A 169 -0.08 -8.03 24.31
CA PRO A 169 -0.63 -7.97 25.65
C PRO A 169 -2.16 -7.81 25.70
N LYS A 170 -2.83 -8.51 26.62
CA LYS A 170 -4.31 -8.54 26.73
C LYS A 170 -4.95 -7.18 27.02
N PHE A 171 -4.23 -6.25 27.65
CA PHE A 171 -4.79 -4.92 27.96
C PHE A 171 -5.16 -4.13 26.68
N LEU A 172 -4.52 -4.47 25.55
CA LEU A 172 -4.80 -3.87 24.24
C LEU A 172 -6.18 -4.23 23.69
N GLN A 173 -6.84 -5.26 24.24
CA GLN A 173 -8.19 -5.68 23.81
C GLN A 173 -9.31 -4.75 24.32
N LYS A 174 -9.01 -3.77 25.20
CA LYS A 174 -10.03 -2.90 25.75
C LYS A 174 -10.57 -1.94 24.68
N CYS A 175 -11.84 -2.10 24.35
CA CYS A 175 -12.57 -1.24 23.43
C CYS A 175 -13.43 -0.20 24.16
N THR A 176 -13.68 0.93 23.50
CA THR A 176 -14.72 1.89 23.88
C THR A 176 -16.11 1.33 23.59
N ASN A 177 -17.17 1.99 24.06
CA ASN A 177 -18.56 1.61 23.77
C ASN A 177 -18.88 1.58 22.26
N ASN A 178 -18.11 2.32 21.46
CA ASN A 178 -18.24 2.37 20.00
C ASN A 178 -17.35 1.32 19.29
N GLY A 179 -16.73 0.39 20.02
CA GLY A 179 -15.90 -0.67 19.44
C GLY A 179 -14.48 -0.25 19.04
N VAL A 180 -13.99 0.90 19.51
CA VAL A 180 -12.63 1.37 19.18
C VAL A 180 -11.62 0.88 20.23
N PRO A 181 -10.58 0.12 19.86
CA PRO A 181 -9.56 -0.35 20.80
C PRO A 181 -8.63 0.81 21.21
N ILE A 182 -8.92 1.43 22.35
CA ILE A 182 -8.34 2.73 22.74
C ILE A 182 -6.85 2.64 23.03
N TRP A 183 -6.40 1.56 23.69
CA TRP A 183 -4.98 1.38 23.99
C TRP A 183 -4.15 1.09 22.75
N CYS A 184 -4.69 0.32 21.80
CA CYS A 184 -4.06 0.15 20.49
C CYS A 184 -3.89 1.50 19.79
N PHE A 185 -4.93 2.33 19.78
CA PHE A 185 -4.88 3.66 19.19
C PHE A 185 -3.80 4.54 19.86
N CYS A 186 -3.76 4.57 21.20
CA CYS A 186 -2.76 5.34 21.92
C CYS A 186 -1.33 4.91 21.57
N VAL A 187 -1.06 3.60 21.50
CA VAL A 187 0.27 3.07 21.11
C VAL A 187 0.62 3.47 19.68
N VAL A 188 -0.32 3.31 18.74
CA VAL A 188 -0.12 3.68 17.33
C VAL A 188 0.16 5.18 17.19
N MET A 189 -0.55 6.03 17.92
CA MET A 189 -0.37 7.49 17.86
C MET A 189 0.98 7.98 18.39
N LEU A 190 1.73 7.16 19.13
CA LEU A 190 3.10 7.52 19.54
C LEU A 190 4.06 7.61 18.35
N PHE A 191 3.88 6.78 17.33
CA PHE A 191 4.81 6.70 16.19
C PHE A 191 4.75 7.91 15.25
N PRO A 192 3.56 8.45 14.89
CA PRO A 192 3.49 9.69 14.12
C PRO A 192 4.24 10.87 14.75
N PHE A 193 4.41 10.92 16.08
CA PHE A 193 5.20 11.98 16.72
C PHE A 193 6.68 11.94 16.34
N LEU A 194 7.20 10.82 15.85
CA LEU A 194 8.55 10.74 15.27
C LEU A 194 8.69 11.65 14.03
N SER A 195 7.60 12.01 13.37
CA SER A 195 7.64 12.99 12.27
C SER A 195 8.11 14.39 12.72
N PHE A 196 7.99 14.74 14.00
CA PHE A 196 8.53 16.01 14.51
C PHE A 196 10.06 16.09 14.48
N LEU A 197 10.76 14.96 14.36
CA LEU A 197 12.20 14.96 14.11
C LEU A 197 12.54 15.69 12.79
N SER A 198 11.57 15.78 11.88
CA SER A 198 11.72 16.52 10.62
C SER A 198 11.80 18.04 10.78
N LEU A 199 11.53 18.58 11.97
CA LEU A 199 11.63 20.01 12.26
C LEU A 199 13.05 20.45 12.67
N SER A 200 13.97 19.50 12.86
CA SER A 200 15.37 19.76 13.23
C SER A 200 16.31 19.87 12.03
N SER A 201 17.42 20.60 12.18
CA SER A 201 18.49 20.70 11.19
C SER A 201 19.11 19.31 10.94
N GLY A 202 18.87 18.69 9.77
CA GLY A 202 19.27 17.29 9.47
C GLY A 202 18.09 16.33 9.20
N SER A 203 16.85 16.84 9.29
CA SER A 203 15.55 16.19 9.06
C SER A 203 15.45 15.12 7.95
N ASN A 204 16.06 15.34 6.78
CA ASN A 204 15.85 14.45 5.62
C ASN A 204 16.38 13.02 5.89
N VAL A 205 17.47 12.87 6.65
CA VAL A 205 18.08 11.54 6.89
C VAL A 205 17.17 10.64 7.72
N VAL A 206 16.52 11.20 8.75
CA VAL A 206 15.61 10.43 9.62
C VAL A 206 14.35 10.03 8.84
N LEU A 207 13.83 10.93 8.00
CA LEU A 207 12.69 10.63 7.15
C LEU A 207 13.04 9.49 6.16
N ASP A 208 14.20 9.57 5.52
CA ASP A 208 14.68 8.52 4.62
C ASP A 208 14.82 7.19 5.35
N TRP A 209 15.32 7.17 6.59
CA TRP A 209 15.36 5.96 7.40
C TRP A 209 13.97 5.36 7.64
N LEU A 210 12.99 6.17 8.06
CA LEU A 210 11.63 5.71 8.29
C LEU A 210 10.96 5.19 7.01
N VAL A 211 11.13 5.89 5.89
CA VAL A 211 10.63 5.43 4.58
C VAL A 211 11.26 4.09 4.22
N ASN A 212 12.57 3.94 4.39
CA ASN A 212 13.26 2.69 4.07
C ASN A 212 12.82 1.51 4.94
N LEU A 213 12.60 1.75 6.24
CA LEU A 213 12.05 0.74 7.14
C LEU A 213 10.65 0.31 6.71
N ILE A 214 9.75 1.26 6.43
CA ILE A 214 8.37 0.96 6.05
C ILE A 214 8.32 0.19 4.72
N THR A 215 9.10 0.61 3.72
CA THR A 215 9.14 -0.08 2.42
C THR A 215 9.65 -1.51 2.56
N ALA A 216 10.72 -1.73 3.33
CA ALA A 216 11.23 -3.07 3.60
C ALA A 216 10.18 -3.94 4.31
N GLY A 217 9.47 -3.37 5.30
CA GLY A 217 8.36 -4.03 5.98
C GLY A 217 7.22 -4.41 5.03
N GLY A 218 6.84 -3.51 4.12
CA GLY A 218 5.80 -3.74 3.11
C GLY A 218 6.16 -4.88 2.15
N ILE A 219 7.41 -4.96 1.70
CA ILE A 219 7.85 -6.07 0.83
C ILE A 219 7.80 -7.41 1.58
N ILE A 220 8.22 -7.43 2.86
CA ILE A 220 8.13 -8.63 3.70
C ILE A 220 6.67 -9.07 3.87
N ASP A 221 5.75 -8.13 4.07
CA ASP A 221 4.30 -8.40 4.14
C ASP A 221 3.80 -9.06 2.84
N TYR A 222 4.20 -8.54 1.67
CA TYR A 222 3.88 -9.16 0.38
C TYR A 222 4.49 -10.56 0.21
N ILE A 223 5.72 -10.80 0.68
CA ILE A 223 6.33 -12.13 0.69
C ILE A 223 5.48 -13.09 1.54
N VAL A 224 5.11 -12.69 2.75
CA VAL A 224 4.29 -13.50 3.66
C VAL A 224 2.91 -13.78 3.06
N MET A 225 2.28 -12.79 2.43
CA MET A 225 1.01 -12.97 1.71
C MET A 225 1.14 -13.96 0.56
N CYS A 226 2.18 -13.87 -0.28
CA CYS A 226 2.40 -14.82 -1.36
C CYS A 226 2.60 -16.25 -0.85
N VAL A 227 3.42 -16.43 0.20
CA VAL A 227 3.64 -17.74 0.83
C VAL A 227 2.36 -18.30 1.43
N THR A 228 1.59 -17.47 2.14
CA THR A 228 0.30 -17.85 2.74
C THR A 228 -0.71 -18.26 1.68
N TYR A 229 -0.78 -17.51 0.57
CA TYR A 229 -1.66 -17.85 -0.55
C TYR A 229 -1.26 -19.16 -1.23
N LEU A 230 0.04 -19.41 -1.44
CA LEU A 230 0.53 -20.68 -2.00
C LEU A 230 0.18 -21.85 -1.08
N ALA A 231 0.36 -21.70 0.24
CA ALA A 231 -0.04 -22.71 1.21
C ALA A 231 -1.56 -23.00 1.15
N PHE A 232 -2.39 -21.96 1.08
CA PHE A 232 -3.84 -22.08 0.88
C PHE A 232 -4.18 -22.82 -0.43
N PHE A 233 -3.54 -22.46 -1.54
CA PHE A 233 -3.75 -23.11 -2.83
C PHE A 233 -3.47 -24.62 -2.77
N TYR A 234 -2.34 -25.01 -2.16
CA TYR A 234 -1.96 -26.41 -2.03
C TYR A 234 -2.84 -27.16 -1.02
N ALA A 235 -3.33 -26.48 0.03
CA ALA A 235 -4.33 -27.04 0.94
C ALA A 235 -5.65 -27.37 0.21
N CYS A 236 -6.19 -26.44 -0.58
CA CYS A 236 -7.38 -26.71 -1.38
C CYS A 236 -7.18 -27.90 -2.32
N LYS A 237 -6.01 -27.99 -2.97
CA LYS A 237 -5.69 -29.10 -3.88
C LYS A 237 -5.57 -30.44 -3.13
N ALA A 238 -4.94 -30.45 -1.95
CA ALA A 238 -4.74 -31.65 -1.15
C ALA A 238 -6.05 -32.19 -0.55
N GLN A 239 -7.02 -31.32 -0.27
CA GLN A 239 -8.31 -31.66 0.34
C GLN A 239 -9.45 -31.79 -0.70
N GLY A 240 -9.18 -31.54 -1.99
CA GLY A 240 -10.20 -31.61 -3.05
C GLY A 240 -11.21 -30.47 -3.05
N PHE A 241 -10.91 -29.35 -2.38
CA PHE A 241 -11.78 -28.18 -2.32
C PHE A 241 -11.81 -27.44 -3.67
N ASP A 242 -13.00 -27.31 -4.28
CA ASP A 242 -13.16 -26.56 -5.52
C ASP A 242 -13.14 -25.05 -5.27
N ARG A 243 -12.01 -24.43 -5.61
CA ARG A 243 -11.80 -22.98 -5.48
C ARG A 243 -12.81 -22.16 -6.29
N LYS A 244 -13.47 -22.72 -7.32
CA LYS A 244 -14.49 -22.00 -8.09
C LYS A 244 -15.74 -21.66 -7.26
N GLN A 245 -15.93 -22.33 -6.12
CA GLN A 245 -16.98 -22.01 -5.16
C GLN A 245 -16.72 -20.66 -4.45
N LEU A 246 -15.47 -20.19 -4.46
CA LEU A 246 -15.11 -18.91 -3.84
C LEU A 246 -15.71 -17.73 -4.64
N PRO A 247 -16.11 -16.64 -3.97
CA PRO A 247 -16.68 -15.47 -4.63
C PRO A 247 -15.76 -14.85 -5.69
N TYR A 248 -14.46 -15.00 -5.52
CA TYR A 248 -13.44 -14.58 -6.46
C TYR A 248 -12.31 -15.61 -6.53
N THR A 249 -11.90 -15.93 -7.76
CA THR A 249 -10.72 -16.74 -8.04
C THR A 249 -9.74 -15.91 -8.86
N GLY A 250 -8.48 -15.87 -8.40
CA GLY A 250 -7.41 -15.19 -9.12
C GLY A 250 -7.09 -15.92 -10.43
N TRP A 251 -6.77 -15.14 -11.47
CA TRP A 251 -6.30 -15.70 -12.73
C TRP A 251 -4.85 -16.21 -12.61
N PHE A 252 -4.49 -17.20 -13.42
CA PHE A 252 -3.12 -17.72 -13.56
C PHE A 252 -2.50 -18.29 -12.27
N GLN A 253 -3.33 -18.78 -11.35
CA GLN A 253 -2.88 -19.39 -10.08
C GLN A 253 -2.49 -20.87 -10.28
N PRO A 254 -1.36 -21.34 -9.73
CA PRO A 254 -0.53 -20.72 -8.69
C PRO A 254 0.68 -19.93 -9.23
N TYR A 255 0.88 -19.89 -10.56
CA TYR A 255 2.05 -19.25 -11.17
C TYR A 255 2.15 -17.75 -10.83
N CYS A 256 1.02 -17.05 -10.76
CA CYS A 256 0.97 -15.66 -10.29
C CYS A 256 1.58 -15.51 -8.88
N GLY A 257 1.24 -16.41 -7.95
CA GLY A 257 1.82 -16.41 -6.60
C GLY A 257 3.33 -16.66 -6.58
N TRP A 258 3.83 -17.59 -7.40
CA TRP A 258 5.26 -17.86 -7.52
C TRP A 258 6.04 -16.72 -8.18
N ILE A 259 5.49 -16.12 -9.23
CA ILE A 259 6.08 -14.96 -9.90
C ILE A 259 6.16 -13.77 -8.94
N GLY A 260 5.07 -13.50 -8.20
CA GLY A 260 5.03 -12.46 -7.18
C GLY A 260 6.07 -12.69 -6.08
N LEU A 261 6.17 -13.92 -5.57
CA LEU A 261 7.16 -14.30 -4.56
C LEU A 261 8.59 -14.12 -5.06
N GLY A 262 8.90 -14.62 -6.27
CA GLY A 262 10.23 -14.47 -6.88
C GLY A 262 10.58 -13.01 -7.13
N TRP A 263 9.61 -12.21 -7.58
CA TRP A 263 9.79 -10.77 -7.80
C TRP A 263 10.07 -10.02 -6.49
N MET A 264 9.26 -10.23 -5.45
CA MET A 264 9.48 -9.58 -4.16
C MET A 264 10.83 -9.99 -3.54
N PHE A 265 11.20 -11.27 -3.67
CA PHE A 265 12.52 -11.74 -3.22
C PHE A 265 13.66 -11.07 -4.00
N PHE A 266 13.53 -10.93 -5.32
CA PHE A 266 14.50 -10.19 -6.14
C PHE A 266 14.62 -8.73 -5.70
N VAL A 267 13.50 -8.06 -5.44
CA VAL A 267 13.51 -6.67 -4.93
C VAL A 267 14.21 -6.61 -3.57
N VAL A 268 13.94 -7.51 -2.62
CA VAL A 268 14.66 -7.52 -1.31
C VAL A 268 16.16 -7.79 -1.46
N MET A 269 16.57 -8.65 -2.38
CA MET A 269 17.99 -8.97 -2.59
C MET A 269 18.76 -7.83 -3.25
N THR A 270 18.11 -7.13 -4.18
CA THR A 270 18.68 -5.95 -4.84
C THR A 270 18.52 -4.69 -4.00
N TYR A 271 17.57 -4.68 -3.07
CA TYR A 271 17.38 -3.62 -2.14
C TYR A 271 18.62 -3.44 -1.27
N GLY A 272 19.07 -2.20 -1.08
CA GLY A 272 20.27 -1.92 -0.31
C GLY A 272 21.58 -2.26 -1.02
N TYR A 273 21.57 -2.57 -2.34
CA TYR A 273 22.81 -2.82 -3.11
C TYR A 273 23.81 -1.65 -2.99
N SER A 274 23.30 -0.43 -2.80
CA SER A 274 24.08 0.78 -2.59
C SER A 274 24.98 0.71 -1.35
N SER A 275 24.65 -0.12 -0.36
CA SER A 275 25.41 -0.33 0.88
C SER A 275 26.72 -1.08 0.66
N PHE A 276 26.87 -1.84 -0.42
CA PHE A 276 28.03 -2.72 -0.62
C PHE A 276 29.17 -2.06 -1.40
N LYS A 277 28.89 -1.00 -2.17
CA LYS A 277 29.91 -0.33 -2.99
C LYS A 277 29.68 1.19 -3.00
N PRO A 278 30.47 2.01 -2.30
CA PRO A 278 31.43 1.62 -1.26
C PRO A 278 30.68 1.03 -0.05
N TRP A 279 31.37 0.21 0.73
CA TRP A 279 30.79 -0.37 1.94
C TRP A 279 30.41 0.73 2.93
N SER A 280 29.13 0.78 3.31
CA SER A 280 28.61 1.69 4.34
C SER A 280 27.80 0.89 5.34
N VAL A 281 28.30 0.84 6.58
CA VAL A 281 27.61 0.18 7.70
C VAL A 281 26.28 0.88 7.98
N GLU A 282 26.25 2.21 7.87
CA GLU A 282 25.04 3.02 8.05
C GLU A 282 23.96 2.62 7.04
N ASN A 283 24.29 2.62 5.74
CA ASN A 283 23.34 2.24 4.68
C ASN A 283 22.89 0.78 4.83
N PHE A 284 23.81 -0.12 5.21
CA PHE A 284 23.47 -1.51 5.45
C PHE A 284 22.38 -1.66 6.50
N PHE A 285 22.51 -0.97 7.65
CA PHE A 285 21.46 -1.01 8.67
C PHE A 285 20.20 -0.24 8.24
N ILE A 286 20.31 0.90 7.55
CA ILE A 286 19.13 1.64 7.07
C ILE A 286 18.25 0.74 6.18
N TYR A 287 18.85 0.00 5.25
CA TYR A 287 18.11 -0.83 4.32
C TYR A 287 17.74 -2.20 4.92
N TYR A 288 18.64 -2.89 5.62
CA TYR A 288 18.40 -4.28 6.04
C TYR A 288 17.80 -4.47 7.44
N THR A 289 17.63 -3.41 8.24
CA THR A 289 17.11 -3.54 9.62
C THR A 289 15.79 -4.30 9.69
N MET A 290 14.78 -3.96 8.87
CA MET A 290 13.49 -4.66 8.93
C MET A 290 13.57 -6.11 8.47
N VAL A 291 14.47 -6.43 7.52
CA VAL A 291 14.70 -7.82 7.09
C VAL A 291 15.26 -8.63 8.25
N ILE A 292 16.25 -8.09 8.97
CA ILE A 292 16.84 -8.72 10.15
C ILE A 292 15.79 -8.87 11.26
N VAL A 293 15.05 -7.80 11.58
CA VAL A 293 14.02 -7.81 12.62
C VAL A 293 12.93 -8.84 12.30
N ALA A 294 12.49 -8.96 11.06
CA ALA A 294 11.48 -9.95 10.66
C ALA A 294 11.97 -11.38 10.90
N VAL A 295 13.22 -11.71 10.52
CA VAL A 295 13.80 -13.03 10.77
C VAL A 295 13.94 -13.30 12.27
N VAL A 296 14.45 -12.32 13.04
CA VAL A 296 14.62 -12.44 14.50
C VAL A 296 13.27 -12.67 15.19
N LEU A 297 12.25 -11.85 14.87
CA LEU A 297 10.92 -11.99 15.46
C LEU A 297 10.26 -13.31 15.09
N PHE A 298 10.39 -13.76 13.84
CA PHE A 298 9.85 -15.04 13.40
C PHE A 298 10.51 -16.22 14.13
N VAL A 299 11.84 -16.24 14.20
CA VAL A 299 12.59 -17.29 14.90
C VAL A 299 12.31 -17.26 16.41
N PHE A 300 12.33 -16.08 17.02
CA PHE A 300 12.00 -15.89 18.44
C PHE A 300 10.63 -16.45 18.77
N TRP A 301 9.59 -16.06 18.02
CA TRP A 301 8.23 -16.54 18.23
C TRP A 301 8.12 -18.05 18.06
N LYS A 302 8.76 -18.59 17.01
CA LYS A 302 8.74 -20.03 16.71
C LYS A 302 9.43 -20.88 17.76
N VAL A 303 10.56 -20.41 18.31
CA VAL A 303 11.31 -21.11 19.37
C VAL A 303 10.58 -21.01 20.70
N LEU A 304 10.10 -19.82 21.08
CA LEU A 304 9.43 -19.60 22.38
C LEU A 304 8.08 -20.32 22.46
N HIS A 305 7.24 -20.19 21.43
CA HIS A 305 5.91 -20.79 21.39
C HIS A 305 5.86 -22.18 20.76
N LYS A 306 6.99 -22.70 20.27
CA LYS A 306 7.12 -24.05 19.66
C LYS A 306 6.04 -24.33 18.61
N THR A 307 5.74 -23.33 17.77
CA THR A 307 4.67 -23.43 16.77
C THR A 307 5.04 -24.42 15.67
N ARG A 308 4.05 -25.16 15.16
CA ARG A 308 4.21 -26.15 14.09
C ARG A 308 3.63 -25.64 12.79
N ILE A 309 4.26 -26.00 11.68
CA ILE A 309 3.69 -25.78 10.34
C ILE A 309 2.63 -26.86 10.13
N ILE A 310 1.40 -26.43 9.83
CA ILE A 310 0.26 -27.34 9.64
C ILE A 310 0.39 -28.01 8.26
N PRO A 311 0.28 -29.35 8.16
CA PRO A 311 0.26 -30.05 6.88
C PRO A 311 -0.92 -29.60 6.02
N SER A 312 -0.75 -29.51 4.70
CA SER A 312 -1.80 -29.02 3.78
C SER A 312 -3.14 -29.79 3.86
N LYS A 313 -3.13 -31.05 4.31
CA LYS A 313 -4.34 -31.87 4.50
C LYS A 313 -5.13 -31.52 5.76
N GLU A 314 -4.50 -30.86 6.73
CA GLU A 314 -5.08 -30.55 8.05
C GLU A 314 -5.43 -29.07 8.21
N VAL A 315 -5.14 -28.24 7.19
CA VAL A 315 -5.49 -26.81 7.20
C VAL A 315 -7.01 -26.65 7.20
N ASP A 316 -7.54 -25.88 8.15
CA ASP A 316 -8.96 -25.53 8.18
C ASP A 316 -9.31 -24.56 7.02
N LEU A 317 -10.17 -25.01 6.11
CA LEU A 317 -10.67 -24.23 4.97
C LEU A 317 -12.09 -23.69 5.20
N VAL A 318 -12.76 -24.07 6.30
CA VAL A 318 -14.18 -23.74 6.56
C VAL A 318 -14.29 -22.61 7.59
N TRP A 319 -13.52 -22.67 8.68
CA TRP A 319 -13.44 -21.67 9.74
C TRP A 319 -14.75 -20.89 10.00
N GLN A 320 -14.83 -19.62 9.59
CA GLN A 320 -15.99 -18.73 9.79
C GLN A 320 -16.97 -18.67 8.61
N ALA A 321 -16.74 -19.41 7.52
CA ALA A 321 -17.57 -19.34 6.33
C ALA A 321 -19.08 -19.59 6.62
N PRO A 322 -19.48 -20.59 7.44
CA PRO A 322 -20.90 -20.82 7.74
C PRO A 322 -21.56 -19.67 8.52
N VAL A 323 -20.82 -19.02 9.42
CA VAL A 323 -21.32 -17.86 10.19
C VAL A 323 -21.57 -16.68 9.25
N ILE A 324 -20.65 -16.46 8.30
CA ILE A 324 -20.80 -15.42 7.27
C ILE A 324 -21.97 -15.76 6.33
N ASP A 325 -22.15 -17.03 5.96
CA ASP A 325 -23.28 -17.48 5.14
C ASP A 325 -24.62 -17.16 5.81
N LEU A 326 -24.77 -17.51 7.09
CA LEU A 326 -25.99 -17.20 7.86
C LEU A 326 -26.22 -15.69 7.98
N TYR A 327 -25.16 -14.93 8.22
CA TYR A 327 -25.24 -13.47 8.29
C TYR A 327 -25.67 -12.86 6.94
N GLU A 328 -25.10 -13.32 5.82
CA GLU A 328 -25.46 -12.82 4.49
C GLU A 328 -26.90 -13.23 4.10
N GLN A 329 -27.35 -14.43 4.47
CA GLN A 329 -28.73 -14.90 4.28
C GLN A 329 -29.75 -14.11 5.11
N SER A 330 -29.34 -13.42 6.17
CA SER A 330 -30.23 -12.57 6.95
C SER A 330 -30.73 -11.33 6.18
N PHE A 331 -30.03 -10.93 5.10
CA PHE A 331 -30.42 -9.80 4.26
C PHE A 331 -31.53 -10.22 3.27
N THR A 332 -32.64 -9.47 3.24
CA THR A 332 -33.78 -9.78 2.35
C THR A 332 -33.69 -9.13 0.98
N GLU A 333 -32.77 -8.19 0.78
CA GLU A 333 -32.70 -7.35 -0.43
C GLU A 333 -31.39 -7.58 -1.17
N GLU A 334 -31.41 -7.52 -2.51
CA GLU A 334 -30.21 -7.64 -3.34
C GLU A 334 -29.24 -6.47 -3.15
N PRO A 335 -27.92 -6.69 -3.31
CA PRO A 335 -26.94 -5.61 -3.19
C PRO A 335 -27.11 -4.61 -4.34
N VAL A 336 -27.28 -3.33 -4.00
CA VAL A 336 -27.28 -2.23 -4.98
C VAL A 336 -25.84 -1.88 -5.36
N GLY A 337 -25.63 -1.42 -6.60
CA GLY A 337 -24.31 -1.02 -7.09
C GLY A 337 -23.80 0.24 -6.37
N PHE A 338 -22.47 0.38 -6.28
CA PHE A 338 -21.80 1.51 -5.60
C PHE A 338 -22.38 2.89 -5.98
N TRP A 339 -22.54 3.16 -7.29
CA TRP A 339 -23.07 4.44 -7.76
C TRP A 339 -24.53 4.65 -7.37
N THR A 340 -25.32 3.58 -7.27
CA THR A 340 -26.71 3.64 -6.81
C THR A 340 -26.77 3.96 -5.32
N GLU A 341 -25.90 3.37 -4.50
CA GLU A 341 -25.78 3.70 -3.07
C GLU A 341 -25.32 5.15 -2.85
N MET A 342 -24.34 5.62 -3.61
CA MET A 342 -23.87 7.01 -3.53
C MET A 342 -24.98 8.02 -3.86
N VAL A 343 -25.77 7.75 -4.89
CA VAL A 343 -26.92 8.60 -5.26
C VAL A 343 -27.99 8.59 -4.16
N GLN A 344 -28.23 7.43 -3.53
CA GLN A 344 -29.17 7.29 -2.42
C GLN A 344 -28.71 8.01 -1.14
N LEU A 345 -27.39 8.01 -0.86
CA LEU A 345 -26.77 8.72 0.26
C LEU A 345 -26.93 10.24 0.14
N VAL A 346 -26.87 10.77 -1.09
CA VAL A 346 -27.09 12.20 -1.40
C VAL A 346 -28.60 12.57 -1.41
N GLY A 347 -29.49 11.61 -1.12
CA GLY A 347 -30.93 11.85 -0.94
C GLY A 347 -31.77 11.76 -2.22
N LEU A 348 -31.15 11.47 -3.38
CA LEU A 348 -31.86 11.23 -4.64
C LEU A 348 -32.23 9.73 -4.73
N ARG A 349 -33.49 9.40 -5.10
CA ARG A 349 -34.00 8.01 -5.19
C ARG A 349 -33.94 7.19 -3.90
N ARG A 350 -34.34 7.78 -2.77
CA ARG A 350 -34.35 7.16 -1.41
C ARG A 350 -35.31 5.95 -1.21
N GLY A 351 -35.79 5.29 -2.26
CA GLY A 351 -36.95 4.38 -2.22
C GLY A 351 -36.76 2.95 -2.75
N LYS A 352 -35.56 2.49 -3.10
CA LYS A 352 -35.33 1.08 -3.49
C LYS A 352 -34.04 0.55 -2.87
N GLY A 353 -34.15 -0.33 -1.88
CA GLY A 353 -32.98 -1.01 -1.29
C GLY A 353 -32.66 -0.57 0.15
N ALA A 354 -33.67 -0.41 1.01
CA ALA A 354 -33.45 -0.04 2.41
C ALA A 354 -33.07 -1.27 3.27
N ASP A 355 -32.05 -2.03 2.85
CA ASP A 355 -31.21 -2.94 3.65
C ASP A 355 -31.92 -3.64 4.84
N ARG A 356 -33.13 -4.14 4.57
CA ARG A 356 -33.95 -4.83 5.57
C ARG A 356 -33.28 -6.16 5.91
N ARG A 357 -33.04 -6.38 7.20
CA ARG A 357 -32.70 -7.69 7.73
C ARG A 357 -33.98 -8.40 8.12
N ARG A 358 -34.05 -9.72 7.95
CA ARG A 358 -35.07 -10.51 8.66
C ARG A 358 -34.90 -10.23 10.15
N GLY A 359 -35.98 -9.90 10.85
CA GLY A 359 -35.97 -9.78 12.31
C GLY A 359 -35.34 -11.04 12.90
N SER A 360 -34.51 -10.86 13.93
CA SER A 360 -33.81 -11.96 14.59
C SER A 360 -34.77 -13.11 14.86
N VAL A 361 -34.46 -14.31 14.37
CA VAL A 361 -35.08 -15.53 14.87
C VAL A 361 -34.48 -15.77 16.26
N THR A 362 -35.03 -15.07 17.25
CA THR A 362 -35.04 -15.56 18.63
C THR A 362 -35.96 -16.78 18.66
N GLU A 363 -35.50 -17.81 19.39
CA GLU A 363 -36.14 -19.11 19.66
C GLU A 363 -35.93 -20.15 18.54
N ILE A 364 -35.03 -21.11 18.76
CA ILE A 364 -35.19 -22.30 19.62
C ILE A 364 -33.84 -22.67 20.24
#